data_AF-A0A011PID8-F1
#
_entry.id   AF-A0A011PID8-F1
#
_cell.length_a   1.000
_cell.length_b   1.000
_cell.length_c   1.000
_cell.angle_alpha   90.00
_cell.angle_beta   90.00
_cell.angle_gamma   90.00
#
_symmetry.space_group_name_H-M   'P 1'
#
loop_
_entity.id
_entity.type
_entity.pdbx_description
1 polymer ?
#
loop_
_entity_poly.entity_id
_entity_poly.type
_entity_poly.pdbx_seq_one_letter_code
_entity_poly.pdbx_strand_id
1 'polypeptide(L)' 'MHISIATVHFVDYLLTWNCRHIANPEIQARIAEHFRPLGLFLPFICTPDELLGDDDD' A
#
# COMPACT_ATOMS: atom_id res chain seq x y z
N MET A 1 -2.66 3.69 10.79
CA MET A 1 -2.86 2.35 11.38
C MET A 1 -2.92 1.25 10.32
N HIS A 2 -3.64 1.43 9.21
CA HIS A 2 -3.80 0.39 8.16
C HIS A 2 -2.49 -0.20 7.61
N ILE A 3 -1.49 0.64 7.30
CA ILE A 3 -0.21 0.20 6.71
C ILE A 3 0.56 -0.73 7.66
N SER A 4 0.69 -0.36 8.94
CA SER A 4 1.42 -1.15 9.92
C SER A 4 0.81 -2.54 10.14
N ILE A 5 -0.52 -2.65 10.11
CA ILE A 5 -1.22 -3.93 10.24
C ILE A 5 -0.94 -4.79 9.01
N ALA A 6 -1.10 -4.25 7.81
CA ALA A 6 -0.86 -5.00 6.57
C ALA A 6 0.60 -5.48 6.47
N THR A 7 1.57 -4.66 6.86
CA THR A 7 2.99 -5.06 6.86
C THR A 7 3.29 -6.15 7.90
N VAL A 8 2.72 -6.08 9.12
CA VAL A 8 2.93 -7.12 10.15
C VAL A 8 2.27 -8.45 9.77
N HIS A 9 1.13 -8.39 9.08
CA HIS A 9 0.41 -9.57 8.62
C HIS A 9 0.90 -10.11 7.27
N PHE A 10 2.00 -9.58 6.72
CA PHE A 10 2.54 -9.97 5.40
C PHE A 10 1.47 -9.94 4.30
N VAL A 11 0.61 -8.93 4.32
CA VAL A 11 -0.41 -8.73 3.29
C VAL A 11 0.28 -8.17 2.04
N ASP A 12 0.11 -8.81 0.90
CA ASP A 12 0.67 -8.33 -0.37
C ASP A 12 -0.05 -7.09 -0.93
N TYR A 13 -1.37 -6.97 -0.67
CA TYR A 13 -2.23 -5.92 -1.23
C TYR A 13 -3.05 -5.20 -0.16
N LEU A 14 -2.88 -3.88 -0.04
CA LEU A 14 -3.71 -3.04 0.82
C LEU A 14 -4.65 -2.20 -0.05
N LEU A 15 -5.89 -2.67 -0.15
CA LEU A 15 -6.96 -1.96 -0.82
C LEU A 15 -7.44 -0.76 0.02
N THR A 16 -7.37 0.44 -0.53
CA THR A 16 -7.84 1.65 0.15
C THR A 16 -8.49 2.64 -0.81
N TRP A 17 -9.62 3.22 -0.40
CA TRP A 17 -10.24 4.37 -1.06
C TRP A 17 -9.63 5.71 -0.62
N ASN A 18 -8.72 5.69 0.37
CA ASN A 18 -8.13 6.90 0.93
C ASN A 18 -6.75 7.18 0.32
N CYS A 19 -6.75 7.56 -0.96
CA CYS A 19 -5.53 7.79 -1.73
C CYS A 19 -4.73 9.00 -1.24
N ARG A 20 -5.44 9.99 -0.68
CA ARG A 20 -4.86 11.26 -0.26
C ARG A 20 -3.98 11.16 0.99
N HIS A 21 -4.15 10.11 1.80
CA HIS A 21 -3.39 9.93 3.04
C HIS A 21 -2.63 8.61 3.11
N ILE A 22 -3.12 7.54 2.45
CA ILE A 22 -2.54 6.19 2.54
C ILE A 22 -1.92 5.77 1.21
N ALA A 23 -2.53 6.08 0.06
CA ALA A 23 -1.95 5.74 -1.24
C ALA A 23 -0.97 6.79 -1.80
N ASN A 24 -0.64 7.85 -1.06
CA ASN A 24 0.27 8.88 -1.56
C ASN A 24 1.67 8.28 -1.78
N PRO A 25 2.19 8.23 -3.02
CA PRO A 25 3.41 7.48 -3.35
C PRO A 25 4.65 8.02 -2.63
N GLU A 26 4.69 9.31 -2.31
CA GLU A 26 5.76 9.91 -1.51
C GLU A 26 5.78 9.38 -0.07
N ILE A 27 4.61 9.23 0.55
CA ILE A 27 4.48 8.66 1.90
C ILE A 27 4.86 7.18 1.85
N GLN A 28 4.38 6.45 0.83
CA GLN A 28 4.75 5.05 0.61
C GLN A 28 6.27 4.87 0.45
N ALA A 29 6.92 5.72 -0.35
CA ALA A 29 8.37 5.67 -0.56
C ALA A 29 9.14 5.89 0.75
N ARG A 30 8.77 6.91 1.54
CA ARG A 30 9.40 7.19 2.83
C ARG A 30 9.22 6.04 3.83
N ILE A 31 8.06 5.41 3.82
CA ILE A 31 7.80 4.23 4.67
C ILE A 31 8.62 3.05 4.15
N ALA A 32 8.61 2.75 2.85
CA ALA A 32 9.39 1.67 2.26
C ALA A 32 10.89 1.79 2.57
N GLU A 33 11.46 3.00 2.51
CA GLU A 33 12.86 3.25 2.92
C GLU A 33 13.11 2.91 4.39
N HIS A 34 12.14 3.15 5.27
CA HIS A 34 12.24 2.83 6.69
C HIS A 34 12.08 1.32 6.98
N PHE A 35 11.27 0.62 6.19
CA PHE A 35 11.03 -0.82 6.31
C PHE A 35 12.13 -1.67 5.64
N ARG A 36 12.85 -1.12 4.65
CA ARG A 36 13.97 -1.77 3.96
C ARG A 36 15.07 -2.31 4.88
N PRO A 37 15.62 -1.54 5.86
CA PRO A 37 16.61 -2.07 6.80
C PRO A 37 16.02 -3.09 7.80
N LEU A 38 14.70 -3.12 7.99
CA LEU A 38 14.00 -4.07 8.85
C LEU A 38 13.70 -5.41 8.16
N GLY A 39 14.02 -5.54 6.85
CA GLY A 39 13.70 -6.74 6.06
C GLY A 39 12.21 -6.93 5.81
N LEU A 40 11.43 -5.87 5.99
CA LEU A 40 9.98 -5.87 5.83
C LEU A 40 9.60 -5.21 4.50
N PHE A 41 8.59 -5.77 3.85
CA PHE A 41 8.09 -5.26 2.57
C PHE A 41 6.83 -4.43 2.79
N LEU A 42 6.75 -3.30 2.09
CA LEU A 42 5.53 -2.49 2.09
C LEU A 42 4.48 -3.19 1.23
N PRO A 43 3.24 -3.38 1.72
CA PRO A 43 2.13 -3.89 0.91
C PRO A 43 1.88 -2.98 -0.29
N PHE A 44 1.49 -3.54 -1.42
CA PHE A 44 1.06 -2.78 -2.58
C PHE A 44 -0.26 -2.07 -2.26
N ILE A 45 -0.22 -0.74 -2.14
CA ILE A 45 -1.39 0.06 -1.79
C ILE A 45 -2.04 0.53 -3.07
N CYS A 46 -3.23 0.02 -3.36
CA CYS A 46 -3.97 0.35 -4.57
C CYS A 46 -5.43 0.61 -4.24
N THR A 47 -6.09 1.39 -5.10
CA THR A 47 -7.55 1.45 -5.08
C THR A 47 -8.15 0.15 -5.61
N PRO A 48 -9.40 -0.18 -5.24
CA PRO A 48 -10.09 -1.29 -5.89
C PRO A 48 -10.22 -1.08 -7.39
N ASP A 49 -10.36 0.16 -7.85
CA ASP A 49 -10.41 0.52 -9.26
C ASP A 49 -9.10 0.16 -9.99
N GLU A 50 -7.94 0.52 -9.42
CA GLU A 50 -6.63 0.12 -9.95
C GLU A 50 -6.37 -1.39 -9.88
N LEU A 51 -6.94 -2.11 -8.90
CA LEU A 51 -6.77 -3.55 -8.77
C LEU A 51 -7.67 -4.33 -9.73
N LEU A 52 -8.92 -3.88 -9.87
CA LEU A 52 -9.89 -4.46 -10.79
C LEU A 52 -9.55 -4.11 -12.24
N GLY A 53 -8.76 -3.05 -12.45
CA GLY A 53 -8.14 -2.73 -13.72
C GLY A 53 -9.16 -2.57 -14.83
N ASP A 54 -9.89 -1.45 -14.83
CA ASP A 54 -10.71 -0.97 -15.96
C ASP A 54 -11.27 -2.10 -16.85
N ASP A 55 -12.14 -2.93 -16.28
CA ASP A 55 -12.97 -3.88 -17.02
C ASP A 55 -14.27 -3.15 -17.42
N ASP A 56 -14.15 -1.96 -18.05
CA ASP A 56 -15.29 -1.24 -18.62
C ASP A 56 -14.83 -0.49 -19.89
N ASP A 57 -15.15 -1.08 -21.05
CA ASP A 57 -15.22 -0.45 -22.38
C ASP A 57 -16.23 0.71 -22.39
#